data_AF-A0A543DHY7-F1
#
_entry.id   AF-A0A543DHY7-F1
#
_cell.length_a   1.000
_cell.length_b   1.000
_cell.length_c   1.000
_cell.angle_alpha   90.00
_cell.angle_beta   90.00
_cell.angle_gamma   90.00
#
_symmetry.space_group_name_H-M   'P 1'
#
loop_
_entity.id
_entity.type
_entity.pdbx_description
1 polymer ?
#
loop_
_entity_poly.entity_id
_entity_poly.type
_entity_poly.pdbx_seq_one_letter_code
_entity_poly.pdbx_strand_id
1 'polypeptide(L)'
;MDSTRSVDDAAAALVRGLQPLPFQSGVMIGVGGWPVLLEVYDSPLTLAQVWDALLHAAAVDTVGMPAVTTPGRRARRFAREVTSVPLNAGGRGATADTRVSALGWRGRAVQTVAINLRHELVTA
;
A
#
# COMPACT_ATOMS: atom_id res chain seq x y z
N MET A 1 25.17 6.88 -12.75
CA MET A 1 23.93 6.85 -13.56
C MET A 1 23.46 5.43 -13.87
N ASP A 2 24.30 4.40 -13.73
CA ASP A 2 23.96 3.01 -14.09
C ASP A 2 23.09 2.28 -13.03
N SER A 3 23.36 2.53 -11.74
CA SER A 3 22.67 1.84 -10.65
C SER A 3 21.18 2.20 -10.50
N THR A 4 20.81 3.46 -10.69
CA THR A 4 19.39 3.89 -10.62
C THR A 4 18.58 3.25 -11.74
N ARG A 5 19.12 3.24 -12.96
CA ARG A 5 18.49 2.58 -14.11
C ARG A 5 18.30 1.08 -13.88
N SER A 6 19.30 0.43 -13.27
CA SER A 6 19.20 -0.98 -12.90
C SER A 6 18.12 -1.27 -11.85
N VAL A 7 17.89 -0.36 -10.90
CA VAL A 7 16.82 -0.50 -9.89
C VAL A 7 15.45 -0.31 -10.54
N ASP A 8 15.29 0.70 -11.38
CA ASP A 8 14.04 0.95 -12.11
C ASP A 8 13.66 -0.24 -13.01
N ASP A 9 14.62 -0.80 -13.74
CA ASP A 9 14.40 -1.97 -14.60
C ASP A 9 13.99 -3.21 -13.78
N ALA A 10 14.63 -3.43 -12.62
CA ALA A 10 14.28 -4.51 -11.70
C ALA A 10 12.88 -4.31 -11.09
N ALA A 11 12.54 -3.10 -10.66
CA ALA A 11 11.23 -2.76 -10.12
C ALA A 11 10.14 -2.95 -11.19
N ALA A 12 10.36 -2.48 -12.42
CA ALA A 12 9.45 -2.70 -13.54
C ALA A 12 9.25 -4.19 -13.85
N ALA A 13 10.28 -5.01 -13.69
CA ALA A 13 10.16 -6.46 -13.86
C ALA A 13 9.28 -7.11 -12.79
N LEU A 14 9.33 -6.65 -11.52
CA LEU A 14 8.54 -7.21 -10.42
C LEU A 14 7.03 -7.04 -10.60
N VAL A 15 6.59 -5.94 -11.21
CA VAL A 15 5.16 -5.57 -11.33
C VAL A 15 4.60 -5.79 -12.72
N ARG A 16 5.41 -6.34 -13.64
CA ARG A 16 5.05 -6.53 -15.04
C ARG A 16 3.79 -7.39 -15.17
N GLY A 17 2.80 -6.85 -15.87
CA GLY A 17 1.56 -7.56 -16.18
C GLY A 17 0.57 -7.65 -15.01
N LEU A 18 0.88 -7.08 -13.84
CA LEU A 18 -0.10 -6.93 -12.78
C LEU A 18 -1.16 -5.91 -13.20
N GLN A 19 -2.41 -6.25 -13.01
CA GLN A 19 -3.56 -5.40 -13.31
C GLN A 19 -4.56 -5.45 -12.16
N PRO A 20 -5.31 -4.37 -11.90
CA PRO A 20 -6.39 -4.42 -10.93
C PRO A 20 -7.43 -5.47 -11.34
N LEU A 21 -8.00 -6.17 -10.36
CA LEU A 21 -9.16 -7.02 -10.59
C LEU A 21 -10.39 -6.18 -10.94
N PRO A 22 -11.38 -6.73 -11.67
CA PRO A 22 -12.64 -6.05 -11.90
C PRO A 22 -13.27 -5.55 -10.60
N PHE A 23 -13.68 -4.29 -10.58
CA PHE A 23 -14.28 -3.59 -9.43
C PHE A 23 -13.38 -3.43 -8.20
N GLN A 24 -12.09 -3.77 -8.29
CA GLN A 24 -11.13 -3.50 -7.24
C GLN A 24 -10.97 -1.98 -7.06
N SER A 25 -11.14 -1.50 -5.82
CA SER A 25 -10.98 -0.08 -5.48
C SER A 25 -9.84 0.16 -4.48
N GLY A 26 -9.10 -0.88 -4.11
CA GLY A 26 -7.96 -0.74 -3.23
C GLY A 26 -7.00 -1.91 -3.33
N VAL A 27 -5.81 -1.77 -2.76
CA VAL A 27 -4.73 -2.75 -2.80
C VAL A 27 -4.02 -2.77 -1.45
N MET A 28 -3.61 -3.96 -1.03
CA MET A 28 -2.74 -4.15 0.12
C MET A 28 -1.42 -4.70 -0.38
N ILE A 29 -0.33 -4.05 0.02
CA ILE A 29 1.03 -4.46 -0.33
C ILE A 29 1.63 -5.17 0.88
N GLY A 30 2.20 -6.34 0.62
CA GLY A 30 2.93 -7.11 1.62
C GLY A 30 4.36 -7.35 1.18
N VAL A 31 5.30 -7.15 2.10
CA VAL A 31 6.74 -7.30 1.88
C VAL A 31 7.30 -8.14 3.03
N GLY A 32 8.29 -9.00 2.77
CA GLY A 32 8.93 -9.79 3.84
C GLY A 32 7.96 -10.67 4.66
N GLY A 33 6.81 -11.05 4.09
CA GLY A 33 5.78 -11.83 4.77
C GLY A 33 4.84 -11.03 5.69
N TRP A 34 4.85 -9.70 5.62
CA TRP A 34 4.00 -8.80 6.41
C TRP A 34 3.34 -7.72 5.56
N PRO A 35 2.10 -7.30 5.87
CA PRO A 35 1.51 -6.11 5.26
C PRO A 35 2.32 -4.86 5.63
N VAL A 36 2.58 -4.00 4.65
CA VAL A 36 3.25 -2.70 4.86
C VAL A 36 2.30 -1.53 4.62
N LEU A 37 1.48 -1.64 3.58
CA LEU A 37 0.62 -0.57 3.07
C LEU A 37 -0.74 -1.14 2.68
N LEU A 38 -1.79 -0.39 2.95
CA LEU A 38 -3.11 -0.56 2.36
C LEU A 38 -3.56 0.78 1.81
N GLU A 39 -3.99 0.79 0.55
CA GLU A 39 -4.59 1.95 -0.09
C GLU A 39 -5.97 1.60 -0.64
N VAL A 40 -6.94 2.48 -0.41
CA VAL A 40 -8.31 2.36 -0.90
C VAL A 40 -8.74 3.68 -1.49
N TYR A 41 -9.36 3.64 -2.65
CA TYR A 41 -9.86 4.78 -3.40
C TYR A 41 -11.39 4.73 -3.45
N ASP A 42 -12.00 5.87 -3.77
CA ASP A 42 -13.45 6.00 -3.92
C ASP A 42 -14.06 5.22 -5.09
N SER A 43 -13.26 4.91 -6.11
CA SER A 43 -13.73 4.18 -7.28
C SER A 43 -12.66 3.27 -7.89
N PRO A 44 -13.07 2.19 -8.61
CA PRO A 44 -12.14 1.36 -9.37
C PRO A 44 -11.38 2.13 -10.45
N LEU A 45 -12.00 3.17 -11.02
CA LEU A 45 -11.37 4.02 -12.02
C LEU A 45 -10.20 4.80 -11.41
N THR A 46 -10.37 5.35 -10.21
CA THR A 46 -9.31 6.05 -9.47
C THR A 46 -8.13 5.13 -9.21
N LEU A 47 -8.38 3.89 -8.74
CA LEU A 47 -7.31 2.90 -8.56
C LEU A 47 -6.59 2.60 -9.88
N ALA A 48 -7.33 2.37 -10.97
CA ALA A 48 -6.73 2.06 -12.27
C ALA A 48 -5.83 3.19 -12.77
N GLN A 49 -6.16 4.46 -12.51
CA GLN A 49 -5.36 5.62 -12.90
C GLN A 49 -4.00 5.71 -12.19
N VAL A 50 -3.91 5.20 -10.95
CA VAL A 50 -2.68 5.27 -10.14
C VAL A 50 -1.95 3.93 -10.02
N TRP A 51 -2.52 2.86 -10.57
CA TRP A 51 -2.08 1.48 -10.38
C TRP A 51 -0.58 1.27 -10.67
N ASP A 52 -0.14 1.68 -11.86
CA ASP A 52 1.25 1.46 -12.29
C ASP A 52 2.23 2.23 -11.41
N ALA A 53 1.92 3.50 -11.08
CA ALA A 53 2.77 4.32 -10.23
C ALA A 53 2.84 3.77 -8.80
N LEU A 54 1.70 3.33 -8.25
CA LEU A 54 1.61 2.76 -6.91
C LEU A 54 2.43 1.47 -6.80
N LEU A 55 2.27 0.55 -7.75
CA LEU A 55 3.01 -0.71 -7.74
C LEU A 55 4.49 -0.50 -8.00
N HIS A 56 4.85 0.41 -8.91
CA HIS A 56 6.25 0.71 -9.19
C HIS A 56 6.97 1.29 -7.97
N ALA A 57 6.35 2.25 -7.26
CA ALA A 57 6.92 2.82 -6.04
C ALA A 57 7.19 1.72 -4.98
N ALA A 58 6.23 0.85 -4.74
CA ALA A 58 6.42 -0.27 -3.82
C ALA A 58 7.45 -1.29 -4.30
N ALA A 59 7.59 -1.48 -5.61
CA ALA A 59 8.59 -2.37 -6.18
C ALA A 59 10.01 -1.83 -6.00
N VAL A 60 10.22 -0.52 -6.17
CA VAL A 60 11.51 0.14 -5.93
C VAL A 60 12.01 -0.12 -4.51
N ASP A 61 11.13 0.01 -3.50
CA ASP A 61 11.47 -0.22 -2.09
C ASP A 61 11.82 -1.69 -1.76
N THR A 62 11.56 -2.62 -2.68
CA THR A 62 11.71 -4.07 -2.45
C THR A 62 12.74 -4.75 -3.33
N VAL A 63 13.41 -4.01 -4.23
CA VAL A 63 14.46 -4.57 -5.08
C VAL A 63 15.56 -5.21 -4.23
N GLY A 64 15.87 -6.48 -4.54
CA GLY A 64 16.89 -7.25 -3.83
C GLY A 64 16.40 -7.93 -2.54
N MET A 65 15.15 -7.71 -2.11
CA MET A 65 14.58 -8.41 -0.97
C MET A 65 14.15 -9.84 -1.32
N PRO A 66 14.21 -10.80 -0.37
CA PRO A 66 13.69 -12.14 -0.58
C PRO A 66 12.17 -12.16 -0.85
N ALA A 67 11.73 -12.99 -1.79
CA ALA A 67 10.32 -13.21 -2.07
C ALA A 67 9.65 -14.05 -0.97
N VAL A 68 9.09 -13.37 0.04
CA VAL A 68 8.37 -14.01 1.15
C VAL A 68 6.88 -13.69 1.07
N THR A 69 6.07 -14.72 0.81
CA THR A 69 4.61 -14.57 0.73
C THR A 69 4.01 -14.04 2.03
N THR A 70 3.22 -12.97 1.94
CA THR A 70 2.45 -12.46 3.07
C THR A 70 1.24 -13.37 3.33
N PRO A 71 1.17 -14.08 4.48
CA PRO A 71 0.06 -14.98 4.75
C PRO A 71 -1.26 -14.23 4.87
N GLY A 72 -2.33 -14.78 4.29
CA GLY A 72 -3.67 -14.18 4.33
C GLY A 72 -4.19 -13.87 5.75
N ARG A 73 -3.78 -14.65 6.76
CA ARG A 73 -4.11 -14.35 8.17
C ARG A 73 -3.58 -12.99 8.63
N ARG A 74 -2.35 -12.62 8.23
CA ARG A 74 -1.71 -11.35 8.60
C ARG A 74 -2.34 -10.19 7.84
N ALA A 75 -2.60 -10.36 6.55
CA ALA A 75 -3.33 -9.39 5.74
C ALA A 75 -4.72 -9.07 6.35
N ARG A 76 -5.50 -10.10 6.68
CA ARG A 76 -6.82 -9.91 7.32
C ARG A 76 -6.72 -9.25 8.70
N ARG A 77 -5.70 -9.57 9.49
CA ARG A 77 -5.48 -8.94 10.80
C ARG A 77 -5.19 -7.45 10.63
N PHE A 78 -4.29 -7.09 9.71
CA PHE A 78 -3.96 -5.69 9.43
C PHE A 78 -5.19 -4.92 8.94
N ALA A 79 -5.96 -5.47 7.99
CA ALA A 79 -7.20 -4.83 7.54
C ALA A 79 -8.19 -4.55 8.69
N ARG A 80 -8.37 -5.50 9.63
CA ARG A 80 -9.21 -5.28 10.82
C ARG A 80 -8.67 -4.17 11.72
N GLU A 81 -7.35 -4.14 11.92
CA GLU A 81 -6.71 -3.11 12.73
C GLU A 81 -6.92 -1.72 12.12
N VAL A 82 -6.71 -1.57 10.80
CA VAL A 82 -6.98 -0.34 10.06
C VAL A 82 -8.41 0.15 10.28
N THR A 83 -9.40 -0.74 10.19
CA THR A 83 -10.81 -0.38 10.41
C THR A 83 -11.14 0.01 11.86
N SER A 84 -10.28 -0.32 12.83
CA SER A 84 -10.46 0.06 14.23
C SER A 84 -9.80 1.38 14.61
N VAL A 85 -9.00 1.98 13.72
CA VAL A 85 -8.30 3.24 14.02
C VAL A 85 -9.28 4.41 13.94
N PRO A 86 -9.54 5.13 15.05
CA PRO A 86 -10.40 6.31 15.01
C PRO A 86 -9.70 7.44 14.24
N LEU A 87 -10.41 8.06 13.30
CA LEU A 87 -9.92 9.22 12.55
C LEU A 87 -10.43 10.52 13.18
N ASN A 88 -9.56 11.53 13.27
CA ASN A 88 -9.94 12.87 13.66
C ASN A 88 -10.62 13.62 12.49
N ALA A 89 -11.07 14.86 12.73
CA ALA A 89 -11.73 15.69 11.71
C ALA A 89 -10.85 15.97 10.47
N GLY A 90 -9.53 15.89 10.60
CA GLY A 90 -8.57 15.99 9.50
C GLY A 90 -8.32 14.66 8.77
N GLY A 91 -9.09 13.62 9.05
CA GLY A 91 -8.98 12.30 8.43
C GLY A 91 -7.77 11.50 8.89
N ARG A 92 -7.12 11.84 10.01
CA ARG A 92 -5.91 11.16 10.48
C ARG A 92 -6.17 10.41 11.77
N GLY A 93 -5.57 9.24 11.90
CA GLY A 93 -5.61 8.43 13.12
C GLY A 93 -4.39 7.53 13.20
N ALA A 94 -4.03 7.12 14.42
CA ALA A 94 -2.95 6.17 14.62
C ALA A 94 -3.14 5.35 15.90
N THR A 95 -2.58 4.15 15.90
CA THR A 95 -2.26 3.35 17.07
C THR A 95 -0.73 3.32 17.23
N ALA A 96 -0.21 2.52 18.17
CA ALA A 96 1.22 2.26 18.25
C ALA A 96 1.79 1.59 16.99
N ASP A 97 0.95 0.89 16.23
CA ASP A 97 1.39 -0.05 15.20
C ASP A 97 0.87 0.29 13.80
N THR A 98 -0.15 1.13 13.71
CA THR A 98 -0.82 1.46 12.45
C THR A 98 -1.10 2.95 12.38
N ARG A 99 -0.78 3.57 11.25
CA ARG A 99 -1.19 4.94 10.92
C ARG A 99 -2.19 4.92 9.77
N VAL A 100 -3.29 5.64 9.90
CA VAL A 100 -4.32 5.78 8.85
C VAL A 100 -4.52 7.25 8.53
N SER A 101 -4.60 7.57 7.23
CA SER A 101 -4.95 8.89 6.72
C SER A 101 -5.96 8.76 5.61
N ALA A 102 -7.06 9.51 5.70
CA ALA A 102 -8.08 9.62 4.67
C ALA A 102 -8.05 11.04 4.08
N LEU A 103 -7.96 11.13 2.76
CA LEU A 103 -8.15 12.37 2.02
C LEU A 103 -9.65 12.55 1.78
N GLY A 104 -10.20 13.64 2.29
CA GLY A 104 -11.59 14.03 2.08
C GLY A 104 -11.74 15.03 0.94
N TRP A 105 -12.75 14.83 0.08
CA TRP A 105 -13.20 15.81 -0.91
C TRP A 105 -14.72 15.91 -0.87
N ARG A 106 -15.26 17.14 -0.76
CA ARG A 106 -16.71 17.40 -0.69
C ARG A 106 -17.46 16.50 0.32
N GLY A 107 -16.87 16.29 1.50
CA GLY A 107 -17.46 15.47 2.57
C GLY A 107 -17.40 13.96 2.36
N ARG A 108 -16.62 13.47 1.38
CA ARG A 108 -16.43 12.04 1.12
C ARG A 108 -14.94 11.68 1.16
N ALA A 109 -14.59 10.50 1.67
CA ALA A 109 -13.24 9.99 1.55
C ALA A 109 -12.99 9.59 0.08
N VAL A 110 -11.96 10.18 -0.54
CA VAL A 110 -11.54 9.87 -1.92
C VAL A 110 -10.33 8.93 -1.96
N GLN A 111 -9.55 8.92 -0.89
CA GLN A 111 -8.45 8.00 -0.69
C GLN A 111 -8.30 7.72 0.80
N THR A 112 -8.01 6.48 1.16
CA THR A 112 -7.58 6.07 2.50
C THR A 112 -6.29 5.29 2.38
N VAL A 113 -5.29 5.72 3.13
CA VAL A 113 -3.96 5.10 3.18
C VAL A 113 -3.73 4.63 4.61
N ALA A 114 -3.29 3.39 4.77
CA ALA A 114 -2.89 2.84 6.04
C ALA A 114 -1.51 2.20 5.95
N ILE A 115 -0.67 2.49 6.94
CA ILE A 115 0.73 2.06 6.98
C ILE A 115 0.96 1.27 8.28
N ASN A 116 1.59 0.10 8.15
CA ASN A 116 2.05 -0.69 9.29
C ASN A 116 3.38 -0.13 9.82
N LEU A 117 3.33 0.54 10.96
CA LEU A 117 4.48 1.20 11.59
C LEU A 117 5.48 0.20 12.19
N ARG A 118 5.12 -1.08 12.33
CA ARG A 118 6.05 -2.14 12.76
C ARG A 118 6.91 -2.69 11.62
N HIS A 119 6.61 -2.32 10.38
CA HIS A 119 7.32 -2.87 9.23
C HIS A 119 8.70 -2.21 9.07
N GLU A 120 9.74 -2.99 8.81
CA GLU A 120 11.12 -2.51 8.75
C GLU A 120 11.33 -1.38 7.73
N LEU A 121 10.68 -1.49 6.56
CA LEU A 121 10.67 -0.44 5.52
C LEU A 121 10.07 0.91 5.97
N VAL A 122 9.30 0.93 7.07
CA VAL A 122 8.69 2.16 7.61
C VAL A 122 9.53 2.74 8.75
N THR A 123 10.31 1.91 9.42
CA THR A 123 11.17 2.31 10.55
C THR A 123 12.61 2.63 10.15
N ALA A 124 13.01 2.30 8.92
CA ALA A 124 14.36 2.50 8.39
C ALA A 124 14.70 3.98 8.13
#